data_AF-A0A1Z8BBZ8-F1
#
_entry.id   AF-A0A1Z8BBZ8-F1
#
_cell.length_a   1.000
_cell.length_b   1.000
_cell.length_c   1.000
_cell.angle_alpha   90.00
_cell.angle_beta   90.00
_cell.angle_gamma   90.00
#
_symmetry.space_group_name_H-M   'P 1'
#
loop_
_entity.id
_entity.type
_entity.pdbx_description
1 polymer ?
#
loop_
_entity_poly.entity_id
_entity_poly.type
_entity_poly.pdbx_seq_one_letter_code
_entity_poly.pdbx_strand_id
1 'polypeptide(L)'
;MLLLVDQWQLGIDELTLFIRKWQKKPEYIYTASNDTGIKGPPVIFPQHCFSDLSQLKRGHGAKSVIDQHTKILRSIRMPAAFIDLDTPKQLTELKKLYNTN
;
A
#
# COMPACT_ATOMS: atom_id res chain seq x y z
N MET A 1 7.96 5.84 1.86
CA MET A 1 6.99 4.80 1.46
C MET A 1 6.48 4.14 2.72
N LEU A 2 5.18 3.86 2.79
CA LEU A 2 4.54 3.10 3.86
C LEU A 2 4.09 1.75 3.30
N LEU A 3 4.37 0.70 4.05
CA LEU A 3 4.02 -0.69 3.80
C LEU A 3 3.35 -1.24 5.06
N LEU A 4 2.49 -2.24 4.91
CA LEU A 4 2.02 -3.04 6.04
C LEU A 4 2.80 -4.36 6.07
N VAL A 5 3.06 -4.86 7.28
CA VAL A 5 3.96 -6.02 7.49
C VAL A 5 3.27 -7.36 7.23
N ASP A 6 1.94 -7.36 7.20
CA ASP A 6 1.05 -8.50 6.96
C ASP A 6 0.71 -8.71 5.47
N GLN A 7 1.08 -7.76 4.59
CA GLN A 7 0.96 -7.85 3.13
C GLN A 7 2.05 -8.74 2.51
N TRP A 8 2.05 -10.02 2.89
CA TRP A 8 3.16 -10.96 2.64
C TRP A 8 3.39 -11.33 1.18
N GLN A 9 2.40 -11.12 0.29
CA GLN A 9 2.55 -11.42 -1.15
C GLN A 9 3.26 -10.32 -1.95
N LEU A 10 3.57 -9.17 -1.34
CA LEU A 10 4.31 -8.12 -2.02
C LEU A 10 5.76 -8.54 -2.30
N GLY A 11 6.09 -8.65 -3.58
CA GLY A 11 7.42 -8.99 -4.07
C GLY A 11 8.28 -7.77 -4.42
N ILE A 12 9.55 -8.06 -4.70
CA ILE A 12 10.55 -7.05 -5.10
C ILE A 12 10.16 -6.40 -6.44
N ASP A 13 9.60 -7.16 -7.37
CA ASP A 13 9.25 -6.68 -8.70
C ASP A 13 8.11 -5.65 -8.65
N GLU A 14 7.06 -5.93 -7.86
CA GLU A 14 5.95 -5.01 -7.62
C GLU A 14 6.43 -3.70 -6.98
N LEU A 15 7.25 -3.80 -5.93
CA LEU A 15 7.78 -2.63 -5.22
C LEU A 15 8.73 -1.81 -6.10
N THR A 16 9.56 -2.47 -6.89
CA THR A 16 10.46 -1.80 -7.84
C THR A 16 9.67 -1.04 -8.91
N LEU A 17 8.63 -1.65 -9.47
CA LEU A 17 7.72 -1.00 -10.40
C LEU A 17 7.04 0.22 -9.74
N PHE A 18 6.57 0.04 -8.50
CA PHE A 18 5.90 1.09 -7.72
C PHE A 18 6.79 2.32 -7.53
N ILE A 19 8.03 2.10 -7.08
CA ILE A 19 9.03 3.16 -6.89
C ILE A 19 9.36 3.85 -8.21
N ARG A 20 9.62 3.08 -9.29
CA ARG A 20 9.92 3.64 -10.61
C ARG A 20 8.79 4.50 -11.16
N LYS A 21 7.54 4.13 -10.90
CA LYS A 21 6.37 4.91 -11.33
C LYS A 21 6.25 6.21 -10.54
N TRP A 22 6.45 6.18 -9.22
CA TRP A 22 6.46 7.37 -8.39
C TRP A 22 7.59 8.33 -8.76
N GLN A 23 8.81 7.83 -9.00
CA GLN A 23 9.97 8.65 -9.39
C GLN A 23 9.75 9.49 -10.66
N LYS A 24 8.83 9.10 -11.54
CA LYS A 24 8.49 9.88 -12.74
C LYS A 24 7.64 11.13 -12.43
N LYS A 25 6.91 11.12 -11.31
CA LYS A 25 6.02 12.19 -10.85
C LYS A 25 6.02 12.25 -9.32
N PRO A 26 7.16 12.60 -8.70
CA PRO A 26 7.35 12.50 -7.25
C PRO A 26 6.45 13.44 -6.44
N GLU A 27 5.78 14.38 -7.08
CA GLU A 27 4.79 15.30 -6.53
C GLU A 27 3.39 14.68 -6.31
N TYR A 28 3.14 13.46 -6.79
CA TYR A 28 1.87 12.76 -6.60
C TYR A 28 1.94 11.75 -5.46
N ILE A 29 0.80 11.48 -4.82
CA ILE A 29 0.62 10.33 -3.94
C ILE A 29 0.39 9.10 -4.81
N TYR A 30 1.16 8.04 -4.55
CA TYR A 30 0.97 6.75 -5.22
C TYR A 30 0.44 5.72 -4.23
N THR A 31 -0.60 4.98 -4.60
CA THR A 31 -1.21 3.89 -3.81
C THR A 31 -1.39 2.63 -4.67
N ALA A 32 -1.45 1.45 -4.06
CA ALA A 32 -1.88 0.26 -4.76
C ALA A 32 -3.40 0.25 -4.98
N SER A 33 -3.85 -0.44 -6.01
CA SER A 33 -5.27 -0.76 -6.21
C SER A 33 -5.48 -2.22 -6.61
N ASN A 34 -6.55 -2.83 -6.11
CA ASN A 34 -6.96 -4.16 -6.54
C ASN A 34 -7.77 -4.09 -7.85
N ASP A 35 -8.32 -5.24 -8.25
CA ASP A 35 -9.06 -5.41 -9.49
C ASP A 35 -10.39 -4.68 -9.53
N THR A 36 -10.97 -4.42 -8.36
CA THR A 36 -12.25 -3.73 -8.20
C THR A 36 -12.06 -2.23 -7.95
N GLY A 37 -10.82 -1.72 -8.01
CA GLY A 37 -10.50 -0.32 -7.82
C GLY A 37 -10.40 0.13 -6.35
N ILE A 38 -10.47 -0.79 -5.40
CA ILE A 38 -10.19 -0.50 -3.98
C ILE A 38 -8.72 -0.12 -3.87
N LYS A 39 -8.44 0.94 -3.11
CA LYS A 39 -7.09 1.50 -2.93
C LYS A 39 -6.57 1.17 -1.53
N GLY A 40 -5.26 0.92 -1.44
CA GLY A 40 -4.61 0.51 -0.20
C GLY A 40 -3.09 0.60 -0.29
N PRO A 41 -2.38 0.25 0.79
CA PRO A 41 -0.93 0.18 0.80
C PRO A 41 -0.40 -0.84 -0.22
N PRO A 42 0.84 -0.69 -0.73
CA PRO A 42 1.81 0.37 -0.41
C PRO A 42 1.34 1.78 -0.76
N VAL A 43 1.83 2.77 0.00
CA VAL A 43 1.60 4.20 -0.30
C VAL A 43 2.93 4.96 -0.28
N ILE A 44 3.19 5.78 -1.30
CA ILE A 44 4.25 6.78 -1.27
C ILE A 44 3.61 8.16 -1.22
N PHE A 45 3.94 8.92 -0.18
CA PHE A 45 3.57 10.32 -0.03
C PHE A 45 4.72 11.22 -0.48
N PRO A 46 4.43 12.29 -1.24
CA PRO A 46 5.41 13.33 -1.52
C PRO A 46 5.75 14.11 -0.24
N GLN A 47 6.90 14.78 -0.23
CA GLN A 47 7.40 15.52 0.94
C GLN A 47 6.41 16.55 1.48
N HIS A 48 5.64 17.21 0.61
CA HIS A 48 4.67 18.23 1.03
C HIS A 48 3.51 17.65 1.87
N CYS A 49 3.26 16.34 1.84
CA CYS A 49 2.27 15.69 2.70
C CYS A 49 2.82 15.36 4.10
N PHE A 50 4.11 15.57 4.38
CA PHE A 50 4.71 15.15 5.66
C PHE A 50 4.15 15.95 6.85
N SER A 51 3.83 17.22 6.63
CA SER A 51 3.14 18.04 7.65
C SER A 51 1.79 17.41 8.02
N ASP A 52 0.97 17.03 7.04
CA ASP A 52 -0.34 16.43 7.27
C ASP A 52 -0.22 15.06 7.96
N LEU A 53 0.78 14.26 7.57
CA LEU A 53 1.08 12.98 8.21
C LEU A 53 1.50 13.14 9.68
N SER A 54 2.28 14.17 10.00
CA SER A 54 2.72 14.44 11.39
C SER A 54 1.59 14.89 12.32
N GLN A 55 0.49 15.39 11.74
CA GLN A 55 -0.68 15.90 12.46
C GLN A 55 -1.81 14.86 12.60
N LEU A 56 -1.57 13.61 12.21
CA LEU A 56 -2.55 12.53 12.34
C LEU A 56 -3.01 12.38 13.79
N LYS A 57 -4.33 12.44 13.98
CA LYS A 57 -4.96 12.20 15.28
C LYS A 57 -5.13 10.71 15.52
N ARG A 58 -5.15 10.30 16.78
CA ARG A 58 -5.48 8.92 17.17
C ARG A 58 -6.79 8.47 16.48
N GLY A 59 -6.79 7.27 15.92
CA GLY A 59 -7.92 6.72 15.17
C GLY A 59 -8.01 7.15 13.70
N HIS A 60 -7.18 8.10 13.26
CA HIS A 60 -7.10 8.53 11.86
C HIS A 60 -5.75 8.11 11.29
N GLY A 61 -5.76 7.14 10.36
CA GLY A 61 -4.56 6.70 9.66
C GLY A 61 -4.22 7.58 8.47
N ALA A 62 -3.15 7.21 7.75
CA ALA A 62 -2.69 7.91 6.54
C ALA A 62 -3.76 8.04 5.44
N LYS A 63 -4.83 7.24 5.48
CA LYS A 63 -6.01 7.38 4.62
C LYS A 63 -6.62 8.79 4.68
N SER A 64 -6.66 9.44 5.84
CA SER A 64 -7.22 10.80 5.93
C SER A 64 -6.40 11.82 5.13
N VAL A 65 -5.08 11.64 5.04
CA VAL A 65 -4.22 12.48 4.19
C VAL A 65 -4.50 12.19 2.72
N ILE A 66 -4.70 10.93 2.33
CA ILE A 66 -5.08 10.57 0.95
C ILE A 66 -6.40 11.25 0.55
N ASP A 67 -7.40 11.22 1.44
CA ASP A 67 -8.73 11.79 1.20
C ASP A 67 -8.68 13.32 1.03
N GLN A 68 -7.73 14.00 1.68
CA GLN A 68 -7.49 15.44 1.52
C GLN A 68 -6.80 15.79 0.19
N HIS A 69 -6.05 14.85 -0.38
CA HIS A 69 -5.17 15.05 -1.54
C HIS A 69 -5.61 14.27 -2.79
N THR A 70 -6.91 14.02 -2.95
CA THR A 70 -7.46 13.20 -4.05
C THR A 70 -7.09 13.68 -5.46
N LYS A 71 -6.87 14.99 -5.65
CA LYS A 71 -6.46 15.57 -6.94
C LYS A 71 -5.06 15.12 -7.40
N ILE A 72 -4.21 14.75 -6.45
CA ILE A 72 -2.83 14.28 -6.70
C ILE A 72 -2.68 12.78 -6.41
N LEU A 73 -3.79 12.06 -6.28
CA LEU A 73 -3.77 10.61 -6.05
C LEU A 73 -3.64 9.85 -7.36
N ARG A 74 -2.66 8.95 -7.43
CA ARG A 74 -2.45 7.97 -8.50
C ARG A 74 -2.50 6.57 -7.90
N SER A 75 -3.11 5.63 -8.61
CA SER A 75 -3.11 4.22 -8.23
C SER A 75 -2.39 3.35 -9.24
N ILE A 76 -1.73 2.29 -8.76
CA ILE A 76 -1.11 1.25 -9.57
C ILE A 76 -1.80 -0.06 -9.25
N ARG A 77 -2.28 -0.76 -10.29
CA ARG A 77 -2.88 -2.09 -10.15
C ARG A 77 -1.85 -3.06 -9.56
N MET A 78 -2.15 -3.59 -8.37
CA MET A 78 -1.28 -4.46 -7.59
C MET A 78 -2.13 -5.35 -6.65
N PRO A 79 -2.75 -6.42 -7.17
CA PRO A 79 -3.69 -7.24 -6.39
C PRO A 79 -3.04 -7.96 -5.20
N ALA A 80 -1.78 -8.35 -5.32
CA ALA A 80 -0.99 -8.97 -4.24
C ALA A 80 -0.90 -8.10 -2.97
N ALA A 81 -1.05 -6.78 -3.11
CA ALA A 81 -1.05 -5.84 -1.98
C ALA A 81 -2.29 -5.94 -1.07
N PHE A 82 -3.32 -6.69 -1.48
CA PHE A 82 -4.60 -6.79 -0.77
C PHE A 82 -4.78 -8.17 -0.14
N ILE A 83 -3.69 -8.91 0.06
CA ILE A 83 -3.68 -10.22 0.68
C ILE A 83 -2.95 -10.09 2.02
N ASP A 84 -3.75 -9.88 3.07
CA ASP A 84 -3.29 -9.69 4.44
C ASP A 84 -3.28 -11.03 5.22
N LEU A 85 -2.45 -11.08 6.26
CA LEU A 85 -2.27 -12.24 7.15
C LEU A 85 -2.79 -11.96 8.57
N ASP A 86 -4.09 -11.69 8.71
CA ASP A 86 -4.69 -11.25 9.98
C ASP A 86 -5.16 -12.41 10.89
N THR A 87 -5.54 -13.54 10.30
CA THR A 87 -6.26 -14.60 10.99
C THR A 87 -5.47 -15.90 11.08
N PRO A 88 -5.71 -16.72 12.14
CA PRO A 88 -5.12 -18.06 12.23
C PRO A 88 -5.44 -18.95 11.03
N LYS A 89 -6.62 -18.76 10.41
CA LYS A 89 -7.01 -19.47 9.19
C LYS A 89 -6.11 -19.10 8.01
N GLN A 90 -5.88 -17.80 7.77
CA GLN A 90 -4.96 -17.33 6.71
C GLN A 90 -3.54 -17.89 6.94
N LEU A 91 -3.05 -17.89 8.18
CA LEU A 91 -1.75 -18.49 8.51
C LEU A 91 -1.70 -20.00 8.25
N THR A 92 -2.78 -20.72 8.53
CA THR A 92 -2.86 -22.16 8.25
C THR A 92 -2.80 -22.44 6.76
N GLU A 93 -3.54 -21.67 5.95
CA GLU A 93 -3.48 -21.78 4.49
C GLU A 93 -2.08 -21.43 3.95
N LEU A 94 -1.46 -20.38 4.49
CA LEU A 94 -0.08 -20.02 4.15
C LEU A 94 0.90 -21.18 4.40
N LYS A 95 0.83 -21.81 5.58
CA LYS A 95 1.69 -22.94 5.93
C LYS A 95 1.50 -24.12 4.98
N LYS A 96 0.27 -24.40 4.53
CA LYS A 96 0.03 -25.47 3.54
C LYS A 96 0.74 -25.17 2.22
N LEU A 97 0.69 -23.94 1.74
CA LEU A 97 1.37 -23.52 0.51
C LEU A 97 2.89 -23.77 0.58
N TYR A 98 3.52 -23.48 1.73
CA TYR A 98 4.96 -23.66 1.91
C TYR A 98 5.38 -25.09 2.31
N ASN A 99 4.49 -25.89 2.89
CA ASN A 99 4.78 -27.30 3.23
C ASN A 99 4.60 -28.26 2.03
N THR A 100 4.16 -27.76 0.88
CA THR A 100 3.96 -28.56 -0.35
C THR A 100 5.11 -28.36 -1.36
N ASN A 101 6.17 -27.64 -0.98
CA ASN A 101 7.43 -27.48 -1.73
C ASN A 101 8.58 -28.16 -0.96
#